data_AF-A0AA88S006-F1
#
_entry.id   AF-A0AA88S006-F1
#
_cell.length_a   1.000
_cell.length_b   1.000
_cell.length_c   1.000
_cell.angle_alpha   90.00
_cell.angle_beta   90.00
_cell.angle_gamma   90.00
#
_symmetry.space_group_name_H-M   'P 1'
#
loop_
_entity.id
_entity.type
_entity.pdbx_description
1 polymer ?
#
loop_
_entity_poly.entity_id
_entity_poly.type
_entity_poly.pdbx_seq_one_letter_code
_entity_poly.pdbx_strand_id
1 'polypeptide(L)'
;MVFLSGVSAGASIAHNVAMMAGNAGSELGVEILGVGLVHPFFWGSTSIGSEEARGSMDPASKSGTDRLWAFVCPSNLDNDDPRVNPVAEGGPSLVGLGCRRVLVSVAEKDLLKDRGGCTMRRWVGAGGRVWLRSLRQKVKVMVSICITRIVRMPKI
;
A
#
# COMPACT_ATOMS: atom_id res chain seq x y z
N MET A 1 11.43 -16.42 9.85
CA MET A 1 10.06 -15.86 9.77
C MET A 1 10.16 -14.36 9.61
N VAL A 2 9.77 -13.82 8.46
CA VAL A 2 9.92 -12.39 8.17
C VAL A 2 8.56 -11.76 7.95
N PHE A 3 8.37 -10.58 8.54
CA PHE A 3 7.25 -9.70 8.29
C PHE A 3 7.80 -8.39 7.76
N LEU A 4 7.12 -7.81 6.78
CA LEU A 4 7.40 -6.46 6.32
C LEU A 4 6.34 -5.53 6.86
N SER A 5 6.73 -4.31 7.23
CA SER A 5 5.75 -3.30 7.59
C SER A 5 6.30 -1.91 7.37
N GLY A 6 5.42 -0.96 7.11
CA GLY A 6 5.81 0.43 6.99
C GLY A 6 4.63 1.38 7.20
N VAL A 7 4.96 2.67 7.20
CA VAL A 7 4.01 3.78 7.28
C VAL A 7 4.23 4.70 6.09
N SER A 8 3.17 5.20 5.45
CA SER A 8 3.28 6.15 4.32
C SER A 8 4.16 5.57 3.19
N ALA A 9 5.17 6.30 2.73
CA ALA A 9 6.14 5.83 1.73
C ALA A 9 6.81 4.50 2.14
N GLY A 10 7.05 4.28 3.44
CA GLY A 10 7.60 3.03 3.94
C GLY A 10 6.65 1.84 3.75
N ALA A 11 5.34 2.06 3.81
CA ALA A 11 4.37 1.03 3.48
C ALA A 11 4.40 0.73 1.97
N SER A 12 4.54 1.73 1.11
CA SER A 12 4.69 1.52 -0.34
C SER A 12 5.96 0.74 -0.68
N ILE A 13 7.08 1.03 0.02
CA ILE A 13 8.31 0.24 -0.10
C ILE A 13 8.06 -1.21 0.35
N ALA A 14 7.45 -1.43 1.51
CA ALA A 14 7.14 -2.77 2.01
C ALA A 14 6.24 -3.56 1.03
N HIS A 15 5.28 -2.89 0.40
CA HIS A 15 4.45 -3.46 -0.65
C HIS A 15 5.29 -3.88 -1.86
N ASN A 16 6.15 -2.99 -2.37
CA ASN A 16 6.99 -3.27 -3.54
C ASN A 16 8.00 -4.39 -3.28
N VAL A 17 8.60 -4.45 -2.09
CA VAL A 17 9.48 -5.58 -1.70
C VAL A 17 8.71 -6.89 -1.67
N ALA A 18 7.48 -6.89 -1.17
CA ALA A 18 6.65 -8.09 -1.19
C ALA A 18 6.22 -8.50 -2.61
N MET A 19 6.00 -7.56 -3.53
CA MET A 19 5.78 -7.86 -4.95
C MET A 19 7.03 -8.48 -5.59
N MET A 20 8.22 -7.94 -5.30
CA MET A 20 9.49 -8.50 -5.78
C MET A 20 9.73 -9.92 -5.26
N ALA A 21 9.34 -10.21 -4.01
CA ALA A 21 9.45 -11.54 -3.41
C ALA A 21 8.53 -12.58 -4.06
N GLY A 22 7.39 -12.17 -4.62
CA GLY A 22 6.45 -13.08 -5.28
C GLY A 22 6.70 -13.28 -6.77
N ASN A 23 7.66 -12.55 -7.36
CA ASN A 23 7.99 -12.72 -8.77
C ASN A 23 8.77 -14.02 -9.01
N ALA A 24 8.48 -14.72 -10.11
CA ALA A 24 9.21 -15.93 -10.48
C ALA A 24 10.69 -15.59 -10.73
N GLY A 25 11.60 -16.24 -9.99
CA GLY A 25 13.04 -15.95 -10.05
C GLY A 25 13.54 -14.91 -9.03
N SER A 26 12.74 -14.55 -8.03
CA SER A 26 13.21 -13.68 -6.95
C SER A 26 14.41 -14.29 -6.20
N GLU A 27 15.54 -13.60 -6.20
CA GLU A 27 16.74 -13.98 -5.44
C GLU A 27 16.62 -13.69 -3.94
N LEU A 28 15.52 -13.07 -3.50
CA LEU A 28 15.33 -12.71 -2.09
C LEU A 28 15.39 -13.92 -1.16
N GLY A 29 15.02 -15.12 -1.64
CA GLY A 29 15.17 -16.38 -0.90
C GLY A 29 14.47 -16.44 0.45
N VAL A 30 13.58 -15.48 0.75
CA VAL A 30 12.93 -15.30 2.04
C VAL A 30 11.42 -15.43 1.88
N GLU A 31 10.82 -16.32 2.67
CA GLU A 31 9.37 -16.40 2.82
C GLU A 31 8.86 -15.22 3.69
N ILE A 32 8.03 -14.36 3.10
CA ILE A 32 7.35 -13.28 3.82
C ILE A 32 6.00 -13.81 4.34
N LEU A 33 5.84 -13.87 5.65
CA LEU A 33 4.60 -14.38 6.24
C LEU A 33 3.46 -13.38 6.18
N GLY A 34 3.78 -12.09 6.22
CA GLY A 34 2.79 -11.05 6.03
C GLY A 34 3.37 -9.65 5.92
N VAL A 35 2.51 -8.74 5.46
CA VAL A 35 2.85 -7.33 5.20
C VAL A 35 1.86 -6.41 5.93
N GLY A 36 2.39 -5.43 6.67
CA GLY A 36 1.63 -4.39 7.34
C GLY A 36 1.77 -3.03 6.66
N LEU A 37 0.72 -2.55 6.02
CA LEU A 37 0.67 -1.30 5.28
C LEU A 37 -0.14 -0.27 6.06
N VAL A 38 0.54 0.69 6.68
CA VAL A 38 -0.12 1.76 7.44
C VAL A 38 -0.11 3.04 6.61
N HIS A 39 -1.29 3.54 6.25
CA HIS A 39 -1.47 4.71 5.39
C HIS A 39 -0.59 4.67 4.13
N PRO A 40 -0.65 3.60 3.32
CA PRO A 40 0.28 3.47 2.21
C PRO A 40 0.20 4.67 1.28
N PHE A 41 1.37 5.20 0.92
CA PHE A 41 1.48 6.26 -0.06
C PHE A 41 1.33 5.66 -1.46
N PHE A 42 0.09 5.41 -1.85
CA PHE A 42 -0.25 5.07 -3.23
C PHE A 42 -0.77 6.33 -3.91
N TRP A 43 -0.45 6.48 -5.19
CA TRP A 43 -0.85 7.60 -6.02
C TRP A 43 -1.25 7.12 -7.41
N GLY A 44 -1.69 8.01 -8.29
CA GLY A 44 -2.17 7.71 -9.64
C GLY A 44 -2.60 8.97 -10.35
N SER A 45 -2.51 8.98 -11.68
CA SER A 45 -2.86 10.17 -12.48
C SER A 45 -4.35 10.49 -12.38
N THR A 46 -5.18 9.45 -12.29
CA THR A 46 -6.63 9.59 -12.09
C THR A 46 -6.95 9.66 -10.61
N SER A 47 -7.59 10.75 -10.17
CA SER A 47 -8.04 10.92 -8.79
C SER A 47 -9.16 9.93 -8.46
N ILE A 48 -9.18 9.42 -7.22
CA ILE A 48 -10.24 8.50 -6.78
C ILE A 48 -10.79 8.89 -5.39
N GLY A 49 -12.11 8.81 -5.23
CA GLY A 49 -12.79 8.86 -3.93
C GLY A 49 -12.45 10.13 -3.13
N SER A 50 -11.72 9.98 -2.04
CA SER A 50 -11.28 11.08 -1.16
C SER A 50 -10.41 12.13 -1.84
N GLU A 51 -9.71 11.77 -2.92
CA GLU A 51 -8.92 12.74 -3.70
C GLU A 51 -9.80 13.71 -4.49
N GLU A 52 -11.02 13.31 -4.84
CA GLU A 52 -11.97 14.10 -5.63
C GLU A 52 -12.92 14.93 -4.75
N ALA A 53 -13.08 14.56 -3.48
CA ALA A 53 -13.95 15.25 -2.55
C ALA A 53 -13.54 16.74 -2.45
N ARG A 54 -14.40 17.65 -2.94
CA ARG A 54 -14.17 19.11 -2.96
C ARG A 54 -13.63 19.59 -1.61
N GLY A 55 -12.39 20.09 -1.60
CA GLY A 55 -11.71 20.61 -0.41
C GLY A 55 -10.71 19.66 0.28
N SER A 56 -10.51 18.44 -0.24
CA SER A 56 -9.58 17.48 0.37
C SER A 56 -8.10 17.76 0.09
N MET A 57 -7.78 18.44 -1.02
CA MET A 57 -6.42 18.82 -1.36
C MET A 57 -6.38 20.17 -2.08
N ASP A 58 -5.49 21.06 -1.62
CA ASP A 58 -5.16 22.30 -2.32
C ASP A 58 -4.48 21.99 -3.67
N PRO A 59 -4.79 22.71 -4.77
CA PRO A 59 -4.19 22.45 -6.08
C PRO A 59 -2.66 22.46 -6.09
N ALA A 60 -2.02 23.30 -5.27
CA ALA A 60 -0.56 23.29 -5.16
C ALA A 60 -0.06 22.00 -4.48
N SER A 61 -0.77 21.53 -3.46
CA SER A 61 -0.48 20.24 -2.81
C SER A 61 -0.62 19.07 -3.78
N LYS A 62 -1.70 19.02 -4.58
CA LYS A 62 -1.87 17.98 -5.62
C LYS A 62 -0.74 18.03 -6.64
N SER A 63 -0.40 19.22 -7.12
CA SER A 63 0.73 19.40 -8.06
C SER A 63 2.07 18.95 -7.47
N GLY A 64 2.26 19.12 -6.16
CA GLY A 64 3.43 18.64 -5.44
C GLY A 64 3.49 17.12 -5.38
N THR A 65 2.36 16.46 -5.12
CA THR A 65 2.25 15.00 -5.13
C THR A 65 2.45 14.42 -6.53
N ASP A 66 1.90 15.05 -7.56
CA ASP A 66 2.08 14.63 -8.96
C ASP A 66 3.53 14.74 -9.42
N ARG A 67 4.27 15.75 -8.93
CA ARG A 67 5.71 15.93 -9.23
C ARG A 67 6.62 15.05 -8.40
N LEU A 68 6.16 14.60 -7.23
CA LEU A 68 6.98 13.79 -6.32
C LEU A 68 7.41 12.48 -6.99
N TRP A 69 6.51 11.82 -7.72
CA TRP A 69 6.87 10.57 -8.38
C TRP A 69 7.89 10.77 -9.51
N ALA A 70 7.71 11.79 -10.34
CA ALA A 70 8.70 12.14 -11.37
C ALA A 70 10.09 12.44 -10.79
N PHE A 71 10.15 12.95 -9.56
CA PHE A 71 11.41 13.12 -8.83
C PHE A 71 11.99 11.79 -8.32
N VAL A 72 11.16 10.91 -7.78
CA VAL A 72 11.58 9.60 -7.25
C VAL A 72 11.97 8.62 -8.35
N CYS A 73 11.23 8.61 -9.46
CA CYS A 73 11.45 7.75 -10.61
C CYS A 73 11.47 8.57 -11.91
N PRO A 74 12.60 9.23 -12.24
CA PRO A 74 12.69 10.09 -13.43
C PRO A 74 12.55 9.33 -14.75
N SER A 75 12.75 8.01 -14.75
CA SER A 75 12.57 7.14 -15.92
C SER A 75 11.10 6.87 -16.24
N ASN A 76 10.17 7.09 -15.30
CA ASN A 76 8.75 6.94 -15.54
C ASN A 76 7.99 8.12 -14.93
N LEU A 77 7.62 9.07 -15.79
CA LEU A 77 7.05 10.35 -15.40
C LEU A 77 5.55 10.28 -15.12
N ASP A 78 4.88 9.21 -15.57
CA ASP A 78 3.47 9.01 -15.25
C ASP A 78 3.31 8.56 -13.80
N ASN A 79 2.20 8.96 -13.19
CA ASN A 79 1.87 8.54 -11.83
C ASN A 79 1.23 7.16 -11.79
N ASP A 80 1.21 6.44 -12.92
CA ASP A 80 0.53 5.14 -13.05
C ASP A 80 1.51 3.95 -13.08
N ASP A 81 2.79 4.19 -12.84
CA ASP A 81 3.76 3.16 -12.54
C ASP A 81 3.24 2.23 -11.42
N PRO A 82 3.23 0.90 -11.60
CA PRO A 82 2.74 -0.05 -10.60
C PRO A 82 3.35 0.09 -9.20
N ARG A 83 4.57 0.64 -9.09
CA ARG A 83 5.27 0.86 -7.81
C ARG A 83 4.66 1.97 -6.96
N VAL A 84 3.95 2.92 -7.59
CA VAL A 84 3.23 4.00 -6.92
C VAL A 84 1.71 3.83 -7.03
N ASN A 85 1.23 3.25 -8.13
CA ASN A 85 -0.16 2.95 -8.39
C ASN A 85 -0.41 1.42 -8.50
N PRO A 86 -0.57 0.69 -7.38
CA PRO A 86 -0.83 -0.75 -7.40
C PRO A 86 -2.17 -1.16 -8.03
N VAL A 87 -3.03 -0.19 -8.35
CA VAL A 87 -4.33 -0.40 -8.97
C VAL A 87 -4.39 0.13 -10.40
N ALA A 88 -3.24 0.51 -10.98
CA ALA A 88 -3.13 0.91 -12.37
C ALA A 88 -3.68 -0.18 -13.30
N GLU A 89 -4.33 0.25 -14.38
CA GLU A 89 -4.78 -0.65 -15.44
C GLU A 89 -3.57 -1.30 -16.12
N GLY A 90 -3.65 -2.59 -16.43
CA GLY A 90 -2.52 -3.35 -16.98
C GLY A 90 -1.37 -3.62 -16.02
N GLY A 91 -1.46 -3.16 -14.76
CA GLY A 91 -0.48 -3.44 -13.72
C GLY A 91 -0.42 -4.94 -13.32
N PRO A 92 0.67 -5.36 -12.66
CA PRO A 92 0.84 -6.75 -12.20
C PRO A 92 -0.29 -7.16 -11.26
N SER A 93 -0.68 -8.42 -11.33
CA SER A 93 -1.68 -8.98 -10.42
C SER A 93 -1.19 -8.90 -8.99
N LEU A 94 -2.02 -8.37 -8.09
CA LEU A 94 -1.72 -8.32 -6.66
C LEU A 94 -1.63 -9.73 -6.04
N VAL A 95 -2.11 -10.78 -6.70
CA VAL A 95 -1.87 -12.18 -6.29
C VAL A 95 -0.39 -12.51 -6.27
N GLY A 96 0.42 -11.81 -7.07
CA GLY A 96 1.87 -11.88 -7.07
C GLY A 96 2.55 -11.28 -5.83
N LEU A 97 1.80 -10.82 -4.82
CA LEU A 97 2.36 -10.54 -3.50
C LEU A 97 2.96 -11.82 -2.92
N GLY A 98 4.28 -11.86 -2.74
CA GLY A 98 5.01 -12.99 -2.15
C GLY A 98 4.79 -13.17 -0.65
N CYS A 99 3.57 -12.89 -0.16
CA CYS A 99 3.22 -13.00 1.24
C CYS A 99 1.88 -13.71 1.48
N ARG A 100 1.75 -14.38 2.62
CA ARG A 100 0.54 -15.15 2.95
C ARG A 100 -0.63 -14.27 3.40
N ARG A 101 -0.34 -13.08 3.96
CA ARG A 101 -1.30 -12.21 4.65
C ARG A 101 -0.96 -10.73 4.47
N VAL A 102 -1.98 -9.89 4.26
CA VAL A 102 -1.81 -8.44 4.24
C VAL A 102 -2.73 -7.79 5.28
N LEU A 103 -2.17 -6.81 5.97
CA LEU A 103 -2.87 -5.85 6.83
C LEU A 103 -2.76 -4.49 6.17
N VAL A 104 -3.89 -3.86 5.86
CA VAL A 104 -3.93 -2.46 5.39
C VAL A 104 -4.70 -1.62 6.39
N SER A 105 -4.10 -0.54 6.86
CA SER A 105 -4.71 0.38 7.82
C SER A 105 -4.73 1.79 7.26
N VAL A 106 -5.91 2.37 7.12
CA VAL A 106 -6.12 3.73 6.64
C VAL A 106 -7.02 4.50 7.61
N ALA A 107 -6.73 5.79 7.84
CA ALA A 107 -7.59 6.64 8.67
C ALA A 107 -8.71 7.22 7.82
N GLU A 108 -9.83 7.50 8.49
CA GLU A 108 -11.05 8.02 7.88
C GLU A 108 -10.86 9.37 7.17
N LYS A 109 -9.93 10.20 7.68
CA LYS A 109 -9.60 11.53 7.16
C LYS A 109 -8.31 11.56 6.32
N ASP A 110 -7.74 10.40 6.02
CA ASP A 110 -6.57 10.31 5.16
C ASP A 110 -6.99 10.50 3.69
N LEU A 111 -6.29 11.36 2.97
CA LEU A 111 -6.53 11.61 1.55
C LEU A 111 -6.32 10.34 0.71
N LEU A 112 -5.39 9.48 1.12
CA LEU A 112 -5.01 8.27 0.38
C LEU A 112 -5.79 7.03 0.84
N LYS A 113 -6.81 7.21 1.70
CA LYS A 113 -7.57 6.08 2.26
C LYS A 113 -8.20 5.22 1.18
N ASP A 114 -8.71 5.85 0.12
CA ASP A 114 -9.44 5.14 -0.92
C ASP A 114 -8.51 4.34 -1.83
N ARG A 115 -7.28 4.81 -2.06
CA ARG A 115 -6.24 4.01 -2.72
C ARG A 115 -5.82 2.81 -1.90
N GLY A 116 -5.51 3.00 -0.62
CA GLY A 116 -5.21 1.87 0.28
C GLY A 116 -6.35 0.85 0.34
N GLY A 117 -7.60 1.34 0.37
CA GLY A 117 -8.80 0.49 0.31
C GLY A 117 -8.99 -0.24 -1.02
N CYS A 118 -8.74 0.42 -2.17
CA CYS A 118 -8.83 -0.18 -3.49
C CYS A 118 -7.78 -1.29 -3.69
N THR A 119 -6.51 -1.03 -3.34
CA THR A 119 -5.45 -2.04 -3.40
C THR A 119 -5.83 -3.28 -2.58
N MET A 120 -6.36 -3.06 -1.38
CA MET A 120 -6.81 -4.15 -0.51
C MET A 120 -7.95 -4.96 -1.13
N ARG A 121 -8.99 -4.30 -1.65
CA ARG A 121 -10.12 -4.96 -2.32
C ARG A 121 -9.67 -5.76 -3.52
N ARG A 122 -8.76 -5.22 -4.33
CA ARG A 122 -8.24 -5.89 -5.52
C ARG A 122 -7.40 -7.12 -5.15
N TRP A 123 -6.64 -7.07 -4.06
CA TRP A 123 -5.92 -8.24 -3.55
C TRP A 123 -6.85 -9.34 -3.05
N VAL A 124 -7.89 -8.99 -2.27
CA VAL A 124 -8.90 -9.95 -1.81
C VAL A 124 -9.66 -10.57 -2.98
N GLY A 125 -10.11 -9.75 -3.93
CA GLY A 125 -10.83 -10.20 -5.11
C GLY A 125 -10.01 -11.16 -5.99
N ALA A 126 -8.69 -11.11 -5.87
CA ALA A 126 -7.79 -12.00 -6.59
C ALA A 126 -7.39 -13.26 -5.77
N GLY A 127 -7.98 -13.48 -4.58
CA GLY A 127 -7.80 -14.69 -3.77
C GLY A 127 -6.86 -14.53 -2.55
N GLY A 128 -6.39 -13.32 -2.27
CA GLY A 128 -5.55 -13.02 -1.11
C GLY A 128 -6.28 -13.09 0.23
N ARG A 129 -5.57 -13.50 1.30
CA ARG A 129 -6.13 -13.61 2.67
C ARG A 129 -5.82 -12.41 3.58
N VAL A 130 -6.84 -11.65 3.94
CA VAL A 130 -6.73 -10.44 4.78
C VAL A 130 -6.92 -10.73 6.26
N TRP A 131 -6.15 -10.05 7.13
CA TRP A 131 -6.33 -10.15 8.58
C TRP A 131 -7.01 -8.95 9.27
N LEU A 132 -7.06 -7.72 8.72
CA LEU A 132 -7.81 -6.65 9.41
C LEU A 132 -8.18 -5.38 8.61
N ARG A 133 -9.27 -4.77 9.13
CA ARG A 133 -10.11 -3.61 8.78
C ARG A 133 -9.53 -2.25 9.20
N SER A 134 -9.93 -1.19 8.48
CA SER A 134 -9.74 0.24 8.83
C SER A 134 -9.93 0.50 10.33
N LEU A 135 -8.95 1.16 10.94
CA LEU A 135 -8.99 1.58 12.35
C LEU A 135 -9.44 3.05 12.41
N ARG A 136 -10.57 3.31 13.06
CA ARG A 136 -11.03 4.67 13.45
C ARG A 136 -10.19 5.20 14.63
N GLN A 137 -8.87 5.33 14.48
CA GLN A 137 -7.97 5.71 15.57
C GLN A 137 -6.93 6.73 15.11
N LYS A 138 -6.49 7.62 16.03
CA LYS A 138 -5.42 8.61 15.79
C LYS A 138 -4.12 7.90 15.37
N VAL A 139 -3.38 8.48 14.41
CA VAL A 139 -2.18 7.90 13.75
C VAL A 139 -1.20 7.20 14.72
N LYS A 140 -0.91 7.80 15.88
CA LYS A 140 -0.01 7.22 16.92
C LYS A 140 -0.50 5.91 17.53
N VAL A 141 -1.80 5.78 17.79
CA VAL A 141 -2.40 4.57 18.39
C VAL A 141 -2.40 3.43 17.37
N MET A 142 -2.51 3.77 16.10
CA MET A 142 -2.65 2.81 15.02
C MET A 142 -1.35 2.06 14.71
N VAL A 143 -0.18 2.73 14.72
CA VAL A 143 1.12 2.09 14.49
C VAL A 143 1.42 1.04 15.58
N SER A 144 1.16 1.37 16.85
CA SER A 144 1.37 0.44 17.96
C SER A 144 0.43 -0.77 17.89
N ILE A 145 -0.84 -0.57 17.52
CA ILE A 145 -1.81 -1.67 17.31
C ILE A 145 -1.40 -2.55 16.12
N CYS A 146 -0.99 -1.96 15.00
CA CYS A 146 -0.56 -2.70 13.81
C CYS A 146 0.68 -3.54 14.10
N ILE A 147 1.71 -2.97 14.74
CA ILE A 147 2.91 -3.72 15.13
C ILE A 147 2.55 -4.86 16.10
N THR A 148 1.75 -4.58 17.13
CA THR A 148 1.32 -5.61 18.09
C THR A 148 0.56 -6.74 17.40
N ARG A 149 -0.30 -6.43 16.43
CA ARG A 149 -1.06 -7.44 15.67
C ARG A 149 -0.20 -8.23 14.69
N ILE A 150 0.80 -7.60 14.05
CA ILE A 150 1.76 -8.28 13.17
C ILE A 150 2.61 -9.25 14.00
N VAL A 151 3.13 -8.82 15.15
CA VAL A 151 3.97 -9.65 16.03
C VAL A 151 3.18 -10.77 16.71
N ARG A 152 1.88 -10.56 17.00
CA ARG A 152 0.98 -11.59 17.55
C ARG A 152 0.34 -12.49 16.49
N MET A 153 0.76 -12.43 15.22
CA MET A 153 0.19 -13.31 14.20
C MET A 153 0.53 -14.78 14.54
N PRO A 154 -0.48 -15.67 14.61
CA PRO A 154 -0.24 -17.07 14.90
C PRO A 154 0.60 -17.68 13.79
N LYS A 155 1.70 -18.32 14.20
CA LYS A 155 2.55 -19.16 13.36
C LYS A 155 1.71 -20.39 13.00
N ILE A 156 1.23 -20.46 11.75
CA ILE A 156 0.66 -21.69 11.19
C ILE A 156 1.72 -22.35 10.35
#